data_AF-A0AAE0K8S6-F1
#
_entry.id   AF-A0AAE0K8S6-F1
#
_cell.length_a   1.000
_cell.length_b   1.000
_cell.length_c   1.000
_cell.angle_alpha   90.00
_cell.angle_beta   90.00
_cell.angle_gamma   90.00
#
_symmetry.space_group_name_H-M   'P 1'
#
loop_
_entity.id
_entity.type
_entity.pdbx_description
1 polymer ?
#
loop_
_entity_poly.entity_id
_entity_poly.type
_entity_poly.pdbx_seq_one_letter_code
_entity_poly.pdbx_strand_id
1 'polypeptide(L)'
;MLLLRRAYASSDQKPREEKSAPYQDLRYKTLLKTEDSFMDKSELGIINESKTLCQILLETALAGPQDSLFHFDIFESTCRKVEDRNEARVIRDITPLIVPPAEILCIYGASYLKHIESLDEEGFLRLNDAESDQGVRPLRV
;
A
#
# COMPACT_ATOMS: atom_id res chain seq x y z
N MET A 1 12.71 -47.21 14.50
CA MET A 1 11.55 -46.31 14.36
C MET A 1 12.12 -44.90 14.12
N LEU A 2 12.13 -44.37 12.88
CA LEU A 2 10.98 -43.79 12.15
C LEU A 2 10.44 -42.54 12.88
N LEU A 3 10.34 -41.32 12.33
CA LEU A 3 10.67 -40.69 11.02
C LEU A 3 11.09 -39.23 11.32
N LEU A 4 12.12 -38.63 10.72
CA LEU A 4 12.23 -38.10 9.34
C LEU A 4 11.34 -36.87 9.05
N ARG A 5 12.00 -35.82 8.53
CA ARG A 5 11.46 -34.63 7.84
C ARG A 5 10.52 -33.71 8.62
N ARG A 6 11.13 -32.64 9.14
CA ARG A 6 10.56 -31.29 9.11
C ARG A 6 10.28 -30.94 7.64
N ALA A 7 9.08 -31.23 7.17
CA ALA A 7 8.54 -30.61 5.97
C ALA A 7 8.27 -29.14 6.31
N TYR A 8 9.27 -28.29 6.12
CA TYR A 8 8.94 -26.91 5.76
C TYR A 8 8.05 -27.01 4.52
N ALA A 9 6.83 -26.47 4.63
CA ALA A 9 5.95 -26.37 3.48
C ALA A 9 6.74 -25.76 2.33
N SER A 10 6.59 -26.34 1.13
CA SER A 10 7.21 -25.83 -0.08
C SER A 10 6.68 -24.42 -0.31
N SER A 11 7.39 -23.41 0.21
CA SER A 11 7.22 -22.03 -0.23
C SER A 11 7.40 -22.06 -1.74
N ASP A 12 6.42 -21.55 -2.49
CA ASP A 12 6.51 -21.38 -3.93
C ASP A 12 7.59 -20.33 -4.25
N GLN A 13 8.85 -20.75 -4.11
CA GLN A 13 10.05 -20.08 -4.58
C GLN A 13 10.21 -20.31 -6.09
N LYS A 14 9.12 -20.08 -6.82
CA LYS A 14 9.22 -19.65 -8.20
C LYS A 14 10.11 -18.40 -8.23
N PRO A 15 11.07 -18.29 -9.16
CA PRO A 15 11.89 -17.09 -9.31
C PRO A 15 11.02 -15.84 -9.40
N ARG A 16 11.57 -14.69 -9.01
CA ARG A 16 10.84 -13.41 -9.05
C ARG A 16 10.28 -13.16 -10.46
N GLU A 17 11.01 -13.54 -11.50
CA GLU A 17 10.58 -13.49 -12.90
C GLU A 17 9.31 -14.33 -13.18
N GLU A 18 9.15 -15.51 -12.57
CA GLU A 18 7.93 -16.33 -12.71
C GLU A 18 6.74 -15.72 -11.97
N LYS A 19 6.95 -15.06 -10.82
CA LYS A 19 5.88 -14.33 -10.11
C LYS A 19 5.48 -13.05 -10.86
N SER A 20 6.44 -12.40 -11.51
CA SER A 20 6.22 -11.26 -12.41
C SER A 20 5.86 -11.66 -13.86
N ALA A 21 5.61 -12.93 -14.14
CA ALA A 21 5.20 -13.40 -15.46
C ALA A 21 3.82 -12.91 -15.97
N PRO A 22 2.82 -12.51 -15.16
CA PRO A 22 1.52 -12.06 -15.69
C PRO A 22 1.63 -10.93 -16.73
N TYR A 23 2.56 -10.00 -16.52
CA TYR A 23 2.83 -8.87 -17.43
C TYR A 23 3.33 -9.30 -18.83
N GLN A 24 3.83 -10.54 -18.98
CA GLN A 24 4.29 -11.10 -20.25
C GLN A 24 3.17 -11.77 -21.07
N ASP A 25 2.02 -12.03 -20.45
CA ASP A 25 0.87 -12.61 -21.14
C ASP A 25 0.16 -11.54 -21.99
N LEU A 26 -0.12 -11.85 -23.26
CA LEU A 26 -0.87 -10.97 -24.16
C LEU A 26 -2.25 -10.57 -23.59
N ARG A 27 -2.85 -11.45 -22.77
CA ARG A 27 -4.12 -11.21 -22.06
C ARG A 27 -4.02 -10.11 -21.01
N TYR A 28 -2.84 -9.81 -20.51
CA TYR A 28 -2.63 -8.78 -19.48
C TYR A 28 -3.01 -7.38 -19.98
N LYS A 29 -2.71 -7.04 -21.24
CA LYS A 29 -3.16 -5.77 -21.84
C LYS A 29 -4.70 -5.71 -21.92
N THR A 30 -5.37 -6.83 -22.16
CA THR A 30 -6.84 -6.90 -22.16
C THR A 30 -7.42 -6.71 -20.76
N LEU A 31 -6.80 -7.31 -19.73
CA LEU A 31 -7.19 -7.16 -18.33
C LEU A 31 -7.00 -5.71 -17.84
N LEU A 32 -5.86 -5.08 -18.14
CA LEU A 32 -5.67 -3.66 -17.82
C LEU A 32 -6.78 -2.80 -18.45
N LYS A 33 -7.14 -3.08 -19.71
CA LYS A 33 -8.20 -2.34 -20.41
C LYS A 33 -9.61 -2.56 -19.83
N THR A 34 -9.88 -3.67 -19.14
CA THR A 34 -11.15 -3.84 -18.40
C THR A 34 -11.19 -3.05 -17.10
N GLU A 35 -10.03 -2.71 -16.53
CA GLU A 35 -9.85 -1.86 -15.34
C GLU A 35 -9.57 -0.38 -15.71
N ASP A 36 -9.96 0.05 -16.91
CA ASP A 36 -9.66 1.38 -17.48
C ASP A 36 -8.18 1.83 -17.40
N SER A 37 -7.27 0.86 -17.39
CA SER A 37 -5.82 1.07 -17.41
C SER A 37 -5.25 0.85 -18.81
N PHE A 38 -4.56 1.86 -19.34
CA PHE A 38 -4.11 1.91 -20.73
C PHE A 38 -2.59 2.06 -20.81
N MET A 39 -1.96 1.29 -21.71
CA MET A 39 -0.50 1.32 -21.94
C MET A 39 -0.11 2.10 -23.20
N ASP A 40 -1.08 2.58 -23.97
CA ASP A 40 -0.92 3.47 -25.12
C ASP A 40 -1.12 4.94 -24.72
N LYS A 41 -0.69 5.85 -25.59
CA LYS A 41 -0.92 7.29 -25.39
C LYS A 41 -2.39 7.59 -25.70
N SER A 42 -3.09 8.25 -24.78
CA SER A 42 -4.37 8.90 -25.06
C SER A 42 -4.20 9.89 -26.23
N GLU A 43 -5.16 9.88 -27.16
CA GLU A 43 -5.22 10.83 -28.28
C GLU A 43 -5.35 12.28 -27.80
N LEU A 44 -5.96 12.49 -26.63
CA LEU A 44 -6.07 13.80 -25.97
C LEU A 44 -4.76 14.25 -25.30
N GLY A 45 -3.78 13.34 -25.16
CA GLY A 45 -2.53 13.58 -24.47
C GLY A 45 -2.72 13.96 -22.99
N ILE A 46 -1.75 14.71 -22.45
CA ILE A 46 -1.86 15.33 -21.13
C ILE A 46 -2.61 16.66 -21.29
N ILE A 47 -3.89 16.65 -20.93
CA ILE A 47 -4.78 17.81 -20.97
C ILE A 47 -4.29 18.93 -20.03
N ASN A 48 -4.69 20.19 -20.27
CA ASN A 48 -4.13 21.31 -19.50
C ASN A 48 -4.67 21.36 -18.06
N GLU A 49 -5.87 20.83 -17.84
CA GLU A 49 -6.53 20.67 -16.55
C GLU A 49 -5.69 19.79 -15.62
N SER A 50 -5.13 18.68 -16.13
CA SER A 50 -4.28 17.79 -15.33
C SER A 50 -2.92 18.42 -15.02
N LYS A 51 -2.33 19.19 -15.95
CA LYS A 51 -1.11 19.97 -15.67
C LYS A 51 -1.34 21.01 -14.59
N THR A 52 -2.45 21.74 -14.68
CA THR A 52 -2.86 22.76 -13.72
C THR A 52 -3.09 22.14 -12.35
N LEU A 53 -3.78 20.99 -12.29
CA LEU A 53 -3.98 20.23 -11.04
C LEU A 53 -2.64 19.78 -10.44
N CYS A 54 -1.75 19.19 -11.23
CA CYS A 54 -0.42 18.79 -10.74
C CYS A 54 0.40 20.00 -10.25
N GLN A 55 0.34 21.15 -10.94
CA GLN A 55 1.02 22.37 -10.52
C GLN A 55 0.43 22.91 -9.20
N ILE A 56 -0.90 22.93 -9.05
CA ILE A 56 -1.57 23.27 -7.80
C ILE A 56 -1.11 22.32 -6.68
N LEU A 57 -1.07 21.01 -6.91
CA LEU A 57 -0.64 20.03 -5.88
C LEU A 57 0.84 20.16 -5.49
N LEU A 58 1.70 20.64 -6.39
CA LEU A 58 3.13 20.88 -6.13
C LEU A 58 3.40 22.22 -5.44
N GLU A 59 2.66 23.27 -5.80
CA GLU A 59 2.86 24.64 -5.28
C GLU A 59 2.03 24.91 -4.02
N THR A 60 0.92 24.19 -3.81
CA THR A 60 0.13 24.31 -2.59
C THR A 60 0.90 23.73 -1.42
N ALA A 61 1.22 24.59 -0.44
CA ALA A 61 1.67 24.17 0.87
C ALA A 61 0.54 23.41 1.60
N LEU A 62 0.39 22.13 1.29
CA LEU A 62 -0.48 21.22 2.02
C LEU A 62 0.04 21.13 3.45
N ALA A 63 -0.77 21.59 4.41
CA ALA A 63 -0.51 21.33 5.82
C ALA A 63 -0.42 19.81 6.00
N GLY A 64 0.67 19.34 6.61
CA GLY A 64 0.84 17.91 6.88
C GLY A 64 -0.35 17.36 7.67
N PRO A 65 -0.73 16.08 7.48
CA PRO A 65 -1.82 15.46 8.22
C PRO A 65 -1.61 15.65 9.72
N GLN A 66 -2.50 16.42 10.36
CA GLN A 66 -2.32 16.89 11.74
C GLN A 66 -2.29 15.73 12.74
N ASP A 67 -3.13 14.72 12.49
CA ASP A 67 -3.24 13.50 13.29
C ASP A 67 -2.25 12.39 12.86
N SER A 68 -1.27 12.72 12.02
CA SER A 68 -0.21 11.78 11.64
C SER A 68 0.68 11.46 12.83
N LEU A 69 1.03 10.18 13.00
CA LEU A 69 2.11 9.79 13.92
C LEU A 69 3.49 10.18 13.38
N PHE A 70 3.59 10.48 12.07
CA PHE A 70 4.81 10.95 11.40
C PHE A 70 4.98 12.48 11.52
N HIS A 71 5.16 12.98 12.75
CA HIS A 71 5.64 14.34 12.99
C HIS A 71 7.16 14.37 13.07
N PHE A 72 7.80 15.35 12.43
CA PHE A 72 9.27 15.43 12.31
C PHE A 72 9.98 15.36 13.68
N ASP A 73 9.52 16.14 14.66
CA ASP A 73 10.11 16.18 16.01
C ASP A 73 9.97 14.85 16.76
N ILE A 74 8.84 14.15 16.59
CA ILE A 74 8.58 12.84 17.19
C ILE A 74 9.48 11.79 16.53
N PHE A 75 9.59 11.82 15.21
CA PHE A 75 10.41 10.90 14.43
C PHE A 75 11.90 11.08 14.78
N GLU A 76 12.42 12.32 14.75
CA GLU A 76 13.82 12.61 15.10
C GLU A 76 14.14 12.19 16.55
N SER A 77 13.28 12.54 17.50
CA SER A 77 13.39 12.10 18.91
C SER A 77 13.41 10.58 19.05
N THR A 78 12.66 9.86 18.20
CA THR A 78 12.60 8.39 18.22
C THR A 78 13.85 7.78 17.60
N CYS A 79 14.34 8.31 16.47
CA CYS A 79 15.63 7.93 15.87
C CYS A 79 16.78 8.03 16.88
N ARG A 80 16.91 9.16 17.59
CA ARG A 80 17.93 9.34 18.64
C ARG A 80 17.79 8.36 19.81
N LYS A 81 16.58 7.87 20.12
CA LYS A 81 16.35 6.85 21.18
C LYS A 81 16.74 5.43 20.73
N VAL A 82 16.75 5.17 19.42
CA VAL A 82 17.08 3.85 18.84
C VAL A 82 18.48 3.74 18.25
N GLU A 83 19.26 4.82 18.26
CA GLU A 83 20.60 4.95 17.63
C GLU A 83 21.55 3.76 17.91
N ASP A 84 21.65 3.31 19.17
CA ASP A 84 22.45 2.13 19.58
C ASP A 84 21.56 0.93 20.02
N ARG A 85 20.42 0.74 19.38
CA ARG A 85 19.48 -0.35 19.72
C ARG A 85 19.46 -1.44 18.64
N ASN A 86 19.05 -2.64 19.05
CA ASN A 86 18.93 -3.77 18.13
C ASN A 86 17.79 -3.56 17.11
N GLU A 87 17.85 -4.29 16.01
CA GLU A 87 16.87 -4.24 14.93
C GLU A 87 15.41 -4.37 15.42
N ALA A 88 15.16 -5.27 16.39
CA ALA A 88 13.84 -5.44 16.99
C ALA A 88 13.31 -4.18 17.71
N ARG A 89 14.19 -3.37 18.33
CA ARG A 89 13.81 -2.05 18.87
C ARG A 89 13.54 -1.05 17.76
N VAL A 90 14.42 -0.98 16.75
CA VAL A 90 14.27 -0.08 15.60
C VAL A 90 12.93 -0.32 14.91
N ILE A 91 12.65 -1.55 14.48
CA ILE A 91 11.38 -1.93 13.84
C ILE A 91 10.18 -1.57 14.72
N ARG A 92 10.18 -1.97 15.99
CA ARG A 92 9.02 -1.77 16.87
C ARG A 92 8.74 -0.29 17.15
N ASP A 93 9.77 0.55 17.29
CA ASP A 93 9.61 1.95 17.69
C ASP A 93 9.52 2.90 16.49
N ILE A 94 10.06 2.54 15.31
CA ILE A 94 10.02 3.36 14.09
C ILE A 94 8.86 2.98 13.16
N THR A 95 8.59 1.68 12.95
CA THR A 95 7.56 1.25 11.97
C THR A 95 6.19 1.88 12.23
N PRO A 96 5.65 1.95 13.48
CA PRO A 96 4.35 2.57 13.74
C PRO A 96 4.29 4.08 13.44
N LEU A 97 5.43 4.77 13.34
CA LEU A 97 5.48 6.18 12.96
C LEU A 97 5.36 6.35 11.45
N ILE A 98 5.97 5.47 10.66
CA ILE A 98 5.98 5.54 9.18
C ILE A 98 4.73 4.86 8.59
N VAL A 99 4.40 3.68 9.12
CA VAL A 99 3.27 2.83 8.71
C VAL A 99 2.49 2.46 9.97
N PRO A 100 1.58 3.33 10.44
CA PRO A 100 0.74 3.02 11.59
C PRO A 100 -0.14 1.79 11.29
N PRO A 101 -0.32 0.85 12.22
CA PRO A 101 -1.19 -0.31 11.99
C PRO A 101 -2.64 0.13 11.72
N ALA A 102 -3.22 -0.36 10.62
CA ALA A 102 -4.58 0.02 10.20
C ALA A 102 -5.65 -0.28 11.27
N GLU A 103 -5.52 -1.40 11.99
CA GLU A 103 -6.36 -1.77 13.14
C GLU A 103 -6.32 -0.69 14.24
N ILE A 104 -5.11 -0.23 14.60
CA ILE A 104 -4.91 0.80 15.63
C ILE A 104 -5.49 2.14 15.16
N LEU A 105 -5.28 2.54 13.90
CA LEU A 105 -5.90 3.74 13.34
C LEU A 105 -7.44 3.65 13.34
N CYS A 106 -8.00 2.47 13.03
CA CYS A 106 -9.45 2.25 13.08
C CYS A 106 -10.00 2.43 14.50
N ILE A 107 -9.28 1.99 15.54
CA ILE A 107 -9.63 2.23 16.95
C ILE A 107 -9.61 3.73 17.28
N TYR A 108 -8.65 4.49 16.74
CA TYR A 108 -8.58 5.95 16.89
C TYR A 108 -9.57 6.75 16.04
N GLY A 109 -10.48 6.09 15.31
CA GLY A 109 -11.60 6.72 14.60
C GLY A 109 -11.50 6.74 13.08
N ALA A 110 -10.43 6.20 12.48
CA ALA A 110 -10.31 6.01 11.04
C ALA A 110 -11.16 4.82 10.56
N SER A 111 -12.48 4.92 10.73
CA SER A 111 -13.46 3.83 10.52
C SER A 111 -13.49 3.27 9.09
N TYR A 112 -13.00 4.03 8.10
CA TYR A 112 -12.83 3.59 6.72
C TYR A 112 -11.77 2.48 6.59
N LEU A 113 -10.80 2.39 7.52
CA LEU A 113 -9.76 1.35 7.55
C LEU A 113 -10.25 0.01 8.12
N LYS A 114 -11.49 -0.08 8.62
CA LYS A 114 -12.08 -1.32 9.19
C LYS A 114 -12.03 -2.52 8.23
N HIS A 115 -11.99 -2.26 6.93
CA HIS A 115 -11.93 -3.27 5.89
C HIS A 115 -10.51 -3.69 5.50
N ILE A 116 -9.47 -3.22 6.18
CA ILE A 116 -8.07 -3.62 5.91
C ILE A 116 -7.71 -4.80 6.81
N GLU A 117 -7.33 -5.92 6.20
CA GLU A 117 -6.96 -7.14 6.91
C GLU A 117 -5.49 -7.11 7.36
N SER A 118 -4.60 -6.68 6.45
CA SER A 118 -3.14 -6.76 6.63
C SER A 118 -2.41 -5.90 5.60
N LEU A 119 -1.10 -5.68 5.82
CA LEU A 119 -0.18 -5.43 4.71
C LEU A 119 0.36 -6.78 4.22
N ASP A 120 0.54 -6.93 2.91
CA ASP A 120 1.27 -8.07 2.36
C ASP A 120 2.80 -7.90 2.44
N GLU A 121 3.53 -8.93 1.99
CA GLU A 121 5.00 -8.97 1.96
C GLU A 121 5.63 -7.85 1.10
N GLU A 122 4.84 -7.19 0.24
CA GLU A 122 5.26 -6.12 -0.66
C GLU A 122 4.87 -4.72 -0.13
N GLY A 123 4.11 -4.67 0.97
CA GLY A 123 3.69 -3.44 1.66
C GLY A 123 2.34 -2.88 1.22
N PHE A 124 1.57 -3.62 0.40
CA PHE A 124 0.24 -3.18 -0.04
C PHE A 124 -0.84 -3.54 0.96
N LEU A 125 -1.84 -2.65 1.09
CA LEU A 125 -3.01 -2.84 1.95
C LEU A 125 -3.94 -3.90 1.35
N ARG A 126 -4.09 -5.05 2.02
CA ARG A 126 -5.08 -6.06 1.67
C ARG A 126 -6.43 -5.70 2.27
N LEU A 127 -7.48 -5.68 1.45
CA LEU A 127 -8.85 -5.52 1.91
C LEU A 127 -9.44 -6.89 2.30
N ASN A 128 -10.32 -6.90 3.30
CA ASN A 128 -11.18 -8.02 3.62
C ASN A 128 -12.12 -8.28 2.43
N ASP A 129 -12.15 -9.51 1.90
CA ASP A 129 -13.06 -9.90 0.79
C ASP A 129 -14.57 -9.85 1.17
N ALA A 130 -14.88 -9.52 2.42
CA ALA A 130 -16.21 -9.52 3.01
C ALA A 130 -16.95 -8.16 2.87
N GLU A 131 -17.30 -7.79 1.63
CA GLU A 131 -18.62 -7.20 1.23
C GLU A 131 -18.64 -6.76 -0.25
N SER A 132 -18.36 -7.69 -1.17
CA SER A 132 -18.65 -7.51 -2.60
C SER A 132 -20.14 -7.71 -2.94
N ASP A 133 -21.08 -7.17 -2.14
CA ASP A 133 -22.53 -7.23 -2.46
C ASP A 133 -23.37 -6.07 -1.89
N GLN A 134 -22.87 -4.83 -1.91
CA GLN A 134 -23.75 -3.66 -2.01
C GLN A 134 -23.27 -2.73 -3.12
N GLY A 135 -24.04 -2.70 -4.21
CA GLY A 135 -23.65 -2.02 -5.44
C GLY A 135 -23.35 -0.54 -5.25
N VAL A 136 -22.08 -0.17 -5.44
CA VAL A 136 -21.63 1.22 -5.59
C VAL A 136 -22.33 1.80 -6.82
N ARG A 137 -23.35 2.63 -6.58
CA ARG A 137 -23.96 3.43 -7.64
C ARG A 137 -22.92 4.46 -8.11
N PRO A 138 -22.64 4.60 -9.41
CA PRO A 138 -21.72 5.62 -9.88
C PRO A 138 -22.28 7.00 -9.53
N LEU A 139 -21.43 7.83 -8.91
CA LEU A 139 -21.69 9.26 -8.77
C LEU A 139 -21.79 9.85 -10.17
N ARG A 140 -22.98 10.28 -10.56
CA ARG A 140 -23.20 11.04 -11.79
C ARG A 140 -22.76 12.48 -11.54
N VAL A 141 -21.69 12.89 -12.23
CA VAL A 141 -21.38 14.30 -12.52
C VAL A 141 -22.25 14.74 -13.70
#